data_AF-A0A2M6UIV9-F1
#
_entry.id   AF-A0A2M6UIV9-F1
#
_cell.length_a   1.000
_cell.length_b   1.000
_cell.length_c   1.000
_cell.angle_alpha   90.00
_cell.angle_beta   90.00
_cell.angle_gamma   90.00
#
_symmetry.space_group_name_H-M   'P 1'
#
loop_
_entity.id
_entity.type
_entity.pdbx_description
1 polymer ?
#
loop_
_entity_poly.entity_id
_entity_poly.type
_entity_poly.pdbx_seq_one_letter_code
_entity_poly.pdbx_strand_id
1 'polypeptide(L)'
;MLTIVYIDSVVEMYVPKDRNLATCDTAFRHDSSAPECPTTDKVEAFWESGEVGPLGPSTYRAGYRSRATGSILCNVEFPAAIAETAMAANLALATTITPDGYIRSILSGVADLTSKAEPIDQLIARSFSVENLRLEGISATDLSSLLERLERSVALLHEVIKHRSD
;
A
#
# COMPACT_ATOMS: atom_id res chain seq x y z
N MET A 1 9.49 -26.51 7.92
CA MET A 1 10.28 -25.38 8.46
C MET A 1 9.97 -24.15 7.62
N LEU A 2 9.17 -23.23 8.17
CA LEU A 2 8.83 -21.95 7.56
C LEU A 2 9.97 -20.98 7.90
N THR A 3 10.77 -20.60 6.90
CA THR A 3 11.79 -19.56 7.11
C THR A 3 11.16 -18.23 6.75
N ILE A 4 10.81 -17.44 7.76
CA ILE A 4 10.45 -16.04 7.60
C ILE A 4 11.77 -15.26 7.61
N VAL A 5 12.21 -14.82 6.42
CA VAL A 5 13.42 -14.02 6.29
C VAL A 5 12.99 -12.56 6.47
N TYR A 6 13.36 -11.98 7.62
CA TYR A 6 13.20 -10.54 7.85
C TYR A 6 14.43 -9.84 7.27
N ILE A 7 14.33 -9.37 6.03
CA ILE A 7 15.32 -8.48 5.43
C ILE A 7 14.57 -7.22 4.97
N ASP A 8 14.72 -6.17 5.77
CA ASP A 8 14.47 -4.75 5.45
C ASP A 8 13.25 -4.41 4.56
N SER A 9 12.08 -4.96 4.88
CA SER A 9 10.73 -4.56 4.39
C SER A 9 10.06 -5.44 3.34
N VAL A 10 10.49 -6.70 3.15
CA VAL A 10 9.75 -7.66 2.31
C VAL A 10 9.34 -8.90 3.13
N VAL A 11 8.04 -9.21 3.18
CA VAL A 11 7.54 -10.49 3.70
C VAL A 11 7.54 -11.49 2.55
N GLU A 12 8.66 -12.18 2.35
CA GLU A 12 8.73 -13.30 1.41
C GLU A 12 8.28 -14.60 2.10
N MET A 13 7.14 -15.14 1.65
CA MET A 13 6.66 -16.46 2.08
C MET A 13 7.16 -17.51 1.08
N TYR A 14 8.31 -18.13 1.37
CA TYR A 14 8.93 -19.11 0.49
C TYR A 14 8.36 -20.52 0.76
N VAL A 15 7.79 -21.16 -0.26
CA VAL A 15 7.52 -22.62 -0.25
C VAL A 15 8.70 -23.32 -0.89
N PRO A 16 9.45 -24.14 -0.15
CA PRO A 16 10.47 -24.99 -0.77
C PRO A 16 9.79 -25.94 -1.76
N LYS A 17 10.16 -25.88 -3.04
CA LYS A 17 9.61 -26.75 -4.09
C LYS A 17 9.82 -28.26 -3.82
N ASP A 18 10.82 -28.60 -3.00
CA ASP A 18 11.30 -29.98 -2.87
C ASP A 18 11.10 -30.64 -1.49
N ARG A 19 10.21 -30.10 -0.64
CA ARG A 19 9.91 -30.75 0.64
C ARG A 19 8.43 -30.92 0.86
N ASN A 20 8.02 -32.20 0.86
CA ASN A 20 6.79 -32.69 1.45
C ASN A 20 6.41 -31.85 2.67
N LEU A 21 5.22 -31.25 2.65
CA LEU A 21 4.62 -30.39 3.69
C LEU A 21 4.47 -31.05 5.08
N ALA A 22 5.05 -32.23 5.28
CA ALA A 22 4.97 -33.09 6.47
C ALA A 22 5.64 -32.52 7.74
N THR A 23 6.07 -31.26 7.79
CA THR A 23 6.72 -30.69 8.99
C THR A 23 5.91 -29.63 9.72
N CYS A 24 4.61 -29.51 9.46
CA CYS A 24 3.76 -28.59 10.22
C CYS A 24 2.95 -29.20 11.37
N ASP A 25 3.07 -30.52 11.68
CA ASP A 25 2.24 -31.11 12.75
C ASP A 25 2.91 -32.09 13.73
N THR A 26 4.22 -32.35 13.66
CA THR A 26 4.86 -33.30 14.59
C THR A 26 5.64 -32.59 15.71
N ALA A 27 4.97 -31.70 16.45
CA ALA A 27 5.44 -31.29 17.78
C ALA A 27 4.66 -31.97 18.91
N PHE A 28 3.45 -32.48 18.71
CA PHE A 28 2.75 -33.25 19.75
C PHE A 28 1.86 -34.36 19.16
N ARG A 29 2.22 -35.60 19.50
CA ARG A 29 1.52 -36.89 19.30
C ARG A 29 1.54 -37.50 17.88
N HIS A 30 2.36 -38.55 17.77
CA HIS A 30 2.18 -39.64 16.80
C HIS A 30 0.86 -40.34 17.06
N ASP A 31 -0.09 -40.23 16.13
CA ASP A 31 -1.14 -41.23 15.96
C ASP A 31 -1.17 -41.67 14.49
N SER A 32 -1.21 -42.98 14.27
CA SER A 32 -0.79 -43.65 13.04
C SER A 32 -1.82 -43.62 11.91
N SER A 33 -2.61 -42.54 11.82
CA SER A 33 -3.68 -42.38 10.83
C SER A 33 -3.59 -41.01 10.15
N ALA A 34 -2.48 -40.73 9.48
CA ALA A 34 -2.34 -39.50 8.70
C ALA A 34 -3.02 -39.68 7.33
N PRO A 35 -3.99 -38.83 6.93
CA PRO A 35 -4.45 -38.79 5.56
C PRO A 35 -3.31 -38.31 4.65
N GLU A 36 -3.27 -38.84 3.43
CA GLU A 36 -2.25 -38.58 2.41
C GLU A 36 -1.84 -37.10 2.35
N CYS A 37 -0.53 -36.84 2.34
CA CYS A 37 0.01 -35.49 2.18
C CYS A 37 -0.54 -34.85 0.89
N PRO A 38 -1.18 -33.67 0.96
CA PRO A 38 -1.72 -33.02 -0.22
C PRO A 38 -0.58 -32.58 -1.16
N THR A 39 -0.67 -33.00 -2.42
CA THR A 39 0.21 -32.52 -3.50
C THR A 39 0.00 -31.02 -3.72
N THR A 40 1.03 -30.32 -4.21
CA THR A 40 1.04 -28.85 -4.45
C THR A 40 -0.12 -28.34 -5.30
N ASP A 41 -0.73 -29.18 -6.13
CA ASP A 41 -1.89 -28.83 -6.96
C ASP A 41 -3.21 -28.70 -6.17
N LYS A 42 -3.23 -29.14 -4.91
CA LYS A 42 -4.40 -29.12 -4.02
C LYS A 42 -4.37 -27.97 -3.00
N VAL A 43 -3.33 -27.14 -3.02
CA VAL A 43 -3.09 -26.10 -2.01
C VAL A 43 -2.99 -24.74 -2.70
N GLU A 44 -3.55 -23.70 -2.07
CA GLU A 44 -3.40 -22.32 -2.52
C GLU A 44 -2.95 -21.40 -1.38
N ALA A 45 -2.17 -20.38 -1.73
CA ALA A 45 -1.81 -19.31 -0.81
C ALA A 45 -2.99 -18.36 -0.62
N PHE A 46 -3.15 -17.83 0.59
CA PHE A 46 -4.15 -16.80 0.89
C PHE A 46 -3.54 -15.67 1.70
N TRP A 47 -4.14 -14.50 1.58
CA TRP A 47 -3.92 -13.32 2.40
C TRP A 47 -5.27 -12.69 2.71
N GLU A 48 -5.61 -12.57 3.99
CA GLU A 48 -6.93 -12.11 4.44
C GLU A 48 -6.80 -11.17 5.64
N SER A 49 -7.71 -10.22 5.75
CA SER A 49 -7.86 -9.40 6.95
C SER A 49 -8.42 -10.24 8.11
N GLY A 50 -7.85 -10.08 9.29
CA GLY A 50 -8.36 -10.65 10.53
C GLY A 50 -9.52 -9.85 11.11
N GLU A 51 -9.47 -9.57 12.40
CA GLU A 51 -10.49 -8.75 13.07
C GLU A 51 -10.48 -7.31 12.51
N VAL A 52 -11.66 -6.78 12.19
CA VAL A 52 -11.82 -5.44 11.61
C VAL A 52 -12.47 -4.52 12.63
N GLY A 53 -11.71 -3.53 13.08
CA GLY A 53 -12.18 -2.46 13.96
C GLY A 53 -12.64 -1.22 13.19
N PRO A 54 -12.99 -0.14 13.91
CA PRO A 54 -13.51 1.09 13.31
C PRO A 54 -12.51 1.84 12.41
N LEU A 55 -11.21 1.54 12.53
CA LEU A 55 -10.14 2.14 11.72
C LEU A 55 -9.58 1.19 10.66
N GLY A 56 -10.16 -0.01 10.50
CA GLY A 56 -9.66 -1.06 9.62
C GLY A 56 -9.22 -2.32 10.38
N PRO A 57 -8.52 -3.25 9.68
CA PRO A 57 -8.06 -4.51 10.28
C PRO A 57 -7.05 -4.27 11.40
N SER A 58 -7.16 -5.03 12.50
CA SER A 58 -6.18 -5.04 13.59
C SER A 58 -5.08 -6.09 13.35
N THR A 59 -5.38 -7.13 12.58
CA THR A 59 -4.44 -8.18 12.17
C THR A 59 -4.66 -8.59 10.72
N TYR A 60 -3.63 -9.15 10.11
CA TYR A 60 -3.73 -9.88 8.84
C TYR A 60 -3.28 -11.31 9.04
N ARG A 61 -3.82 -12.20 8.20
CA ARG A 61 -3.49 -13.61 8.17
C ARG A 61 -3.03 -14.00 6.78
N ALA A 62 -1.90 -14.68 6.72
CA ALA A 62 -1.38 -15.24 5.48
C ALA A 62 -1.00 -16.70 5.69
N GLY A 63 -1.22 -17.53 4.68
CA GLY A 63 -0.98 -18.95 4.82
C GLY A 63 -1.37 -19.77 3.62
N TYR A 64 -1.53 -21.06 3.85
CA TYR A 64 -1.95 -22.03 2.85
C TYR A 64 -3.25 -22.70 3.26
N ARG A 65 -4.14 -22.88 2.30
CA ARG A 65 -5.39 -23.61 2.48
C ARG A 65 -5.59 -24.64 1.38
N SER A 66 -6.33 -25.70 1.70
CA SER A 66 -6.79 -26.69 0.73
C SER A 66 -7.72 -26.01 -0.27
N ARG A 67 -7.40 -26.10 -1.57
CA ARG A 67 -8.26 -25.59 -2.65
C ARG A 67 -9.60 -26.34 -2.71
N ALA A 68 -9.60 -27.62 -2.34
CA ALA A 68 -10.80 -28.47 -2.42
C ALA A 68 -11.80 -28.21 -1.28
N THR A 69 -11.31 -27.91 -0.08
CA THR A 69 -12.15 -27.77 1.12
C THR A 69 -12.18 -26.37 1.71
N GLY A 70 -11.28 -25.48 1.26
CA GLY A 70 -11.05 -24.16 1.85
C GLY A 70 -10.40 -24.21 3.24
N SER A 71 -10.10 -25.40 3.77
CA SER A 71 -9.55 -25.57 5.12
C SER A 71 -8.13 -25.03 5.20
N ILE A 72 -7.88 -24.17 6.18
CA ILE A 72 -6.54 -23.63 6.46
C ILE A 72 -5.65 -24.77 6.94
N LEU A 73 -4.54 -24.99 6.25
CA LEU A 73 -3.54 -26.01 6.58
C LEU A 73 -2.48 -25.42 7.52
N CYS A 74 -2.06 -24.19 7.25
CA CYS A 74 -1.20 -23.42 8.12
C CYS A 74 -1.38 -21.93 7.84
N ASN A 75 -1.22 -21.09 8.87
CA ASN A 75 -1.20 -19.65 8.71
C ASN A 75 -0.26 -19.00 9.73
N VAL A 76 0.04 -17.74 9.45
CA VAL A 76 0.68 -16.82 10.38
C VAL A 76 -0.25 -15.62 10.51
N GLU A 77 -0.44 -15.17 11.74
CA GLU A 77 -1.14 -13.93 12.05
C GLU A 77 -0.11 -12.89 12.49
N PHE A 78 -0.22 -11.69 11.97
CA PHE A 78 0.65 -10.58 12.33
C PHE A 78 -0.18 -9.29 12.50
N PRO A 79 0.25 -8.40 13.41
CA PRO A 79 -0.41 -7.12 13.61
C PRO A 79 -0.49 -6.30 12.33
N ALA A 80 -1.64 -5.67 12.09
CA ALA A 80 -1.86 -4.84 10.90
C ALA A 80 -0.83 -3.72 10.77
N ALA A 81 -0.49 -3.08 11.90
CA ALA A 81 0.53 -2.03 11.93
C ALA A 81 1.88 -2.47 11.33
N ILE A 82 2.31 -3.71 11.53
CA ILE A 82 3.59 -4.21 10.98
C ILE A 82 3.46 -4.42 9.47
N ALA A 83 2.36 -5.06 9.04
CA ALA A 83 2.10 -5.32 7.63
C ALA A 83 1.99 -4.03 6.83
N GLU A 84 1.19 -3.09 7.32
CA GLU A 84 0.91 -1.82 6.66
C GLU A 84 2.13 -0.92 6.64
N THR A 85 2.94 -0.92 7.71
CA THR A 85 4.21 -0.19 7.70
C THR A 85 5.16 -0.76 6.66
N ALA A 86 5.29 -2.09 6.57
CA ALA A 86 6.13 -2.73 5.56
C ALA A 86 5.61 -2.51 4.13
N MET A 87 4.30 -2.55 3.93
CA MET A 87 3.68 -2.21 2.64
C MET A 87 3.96 -0.75 2.28
N ALA A 88 3.71 0.18 3.20
CA ALA A 88 3.90 1.61 2.99
C ALA A 88 5.35 2.00 2.75
N ALA A 89 6.32 1.32 3.38
CA ALA A 89 7.74 1.55 3.16
C ALA A 89 8.17 1.33 1.71
N ASN A 90 7.44 0.47 0.98
CA ASN A 90 7.70 0.17 -0.43
C ASN A 90 6.84 0.98 -1.39
N LEU A 91 5.95 1.85 -0.89
CA LEU A 91 5.12 2.70 -1.73
C LEU A 91 5.84 3.99 -2.07
N ALA A 92 5.94 4.30 -3.36
CA ALA A 92 6.45 5.57 -3.85
C ALA A 92 5.31 6.37 -4.49
N LEU A 93 5.04 7.58 -3.99
CA LEU A 93 4.08 8.51 -4.60
C LEU A 93 4.83 9.53 -5.46
N ALA A 94 4.60 9.49 -6.77
CA ALA A 94 5.11 10.48 -7.71
C ALA A 94 3.96 11.36 -8.19
N THR A 95 4.03 12.67 -7.94
CA THR A 95 3.04 13.64 -8.41
C THR A 95 3.64 14.51 -9.51
N THR A 96 2.96 14.58 -10.65
CA THR A 96 3.38 15.34 -11.83
C THR A 96 2.31 16.35 -12.22
N ILE A 97 2.73 17.55 -12.60
CA ILE A 97 1.87 18.55 -13.26
C ILE A 97 2.05 18.40 -14.76
N THR A 98 0.98 18.06 -15.47
CA THR A 98 0.99 17.93 -16.93
C THR A 98 0.92 19.31 -17.62
N PRO A 99 1.36 19.44 -18.88
CA PRO A 99 1.38 20.72 -19.57
C PRO A 99 0.01 21.40 -19.74
N ASP A 100 -1.07 20.63 -19.69
CA ASP A 100 -2.46 21.10 -19.71
C ASP A 100 -2.98 21.50 -18.31
N GLY A 101 -2.12 21.54 -17.29
CA GLY A 101 -2.44 22.05 -15.96
C GLY A 101 -3.11 21.05 -15.02
N TYR A 102 -3.07 19.75 -15.34
CA TYR A 102 -3.61 18.70 -14.48
C TYR A 102 -2.53 18.12 -13.57
N ILE A 103 -2.94 17.78 -12.35
CA ILE A 103 -2.13 17.06 -11.39
C ILE A 103 -2.47 15.58 -11.50
N ARG A 104 -1.44 14.76 -11.68
CA ARG A 104 -1.54 13.29 -11.71
C ARG A 104 -0.58 12.72 -10.67
N SER A 105 -1.09 11.85 -9.82
CA SER A 105 -0.29 11.12 -8.86
C SER A 105 -0.26 9.65 -9.22
N ILE A 106 0.93 9.06 -9.18
CA ILE A 106 1.16 7.64 -9.42
C ILE A 106 1.72 7.07 -8.13
N LEU A 107 1.04 6.05 -7.61
CA LEU A 107 1.52 5.28 -6.47
C LEU A 107 2.09 3.96 -7.01
N SER A 108 3.40 3.79 -6.90
CA SER A 108 4.11 2.60 -7.35
C SER A 108 4.40 1.65 -6.17
N GLY A 109 4.29 0.34 -6.40
CA GLY A 109 4.70 -0.69 -5.42
C GLY A 109 3.99 -2.05 -5.53
N VAL A 110 2.67 -2.09 -5.78
CA VAL A 110 1.91 -3.37 -5.79
C VAL A 110 1.02 -3.52 -7.02
N ALA A 111 0.53 -2.41 -7.55
CA ALA A 111 0.01 -2.20 -8.89
C ALA A 111 0.08 -0.69 -9.09
N ASP A 112 0.52 -0.18 -10.24
CA ASP A 112 0.58 1.27 -10.44
C ASP A 112 -0.84 1.84 -10.36
N LEU A 113 -1.15 2.46 -9.22
CA LEU A 113 -2.42 3.11 -9.00
C LEU A 113 -2.28 4.55 -9.43
N THR A 114 -2.93 4.89 -10.54
CA THR A 114 -3.00 6.27 -11.01
C THR A 114 -4.19 6.96 -10.39
N SER A 115 -3.96 8.12 -9.77
CA SER A 115 -5.05 8.97 -9.30
C SER A 115 -5.87 9.48 -10.48
N LYS A 116 -7.13 9.86 -10.21
CA LYS A 116 -7.89 10.69 -11.15
C LYS A 116 -7.12 12.01 -11.33
N ALA A 117 -6.93 12.41 -12.58
CA ALA A 117 -6.34 13.70 -12.90
C ALA A 117 -7.26 14.83 -12.42
N GLU A 118 -6.73 15.81 -11.72
CA GLU A 118 -7.48 16.97 -11.23
C GLU A 118 -6.80 18.27 -11.71
N PRO A 119 -7.56 19.28 -12.18
CA PRO A 119 -7.00 20.58 -12.53
C PRO A 119 -6.34 21.27 -11.33
N ILE A 120 -5.20 21.93 -11.53
CA ILE A 120 -4.48 22.64 -10.47
C ILE A 120 -5.33 23.71 -9.79
N ASP A 121 -6.17 24.42 -10.54
CA ASP A 121 -7.08 25.45 -10.05
C ASP A 121 -8.18 24.87 -9.17
N GLN A 122 -8.68 23.67 -9.48
CA GLN A 122 -9.67 22.99 -8.63
C GLN A 122 -9.05 22.51 -7.31
N LEU A 123 -7.82 21.98 -7.34
CA LEU A 123 -7.12 21.58 -6.13
C LEU A 123 -6.86 22.79 -5.22
N ILE A 124 -6.43 23.91 -5.80
CA ILE A 124 -6.25 25.19 -5.11
C ILE A 124 -7.59 25.64 -4.51
N ALA A 125 -8.65 25.72 -5.31
CA ALA A 125 -9.97 26.18 -4.85
C ALA A 125 -10.51 25.32 -3.69
N ARG A 126 -10.34 24.00 -3.74
CA ARG A 126 -10.70 23.10 -2.64
C ARG A 126 -9.87 23.33 -1.40
N SER A 127 -8.57 23.57 -1.55
CA SER A 127 -7.66 23.84 -0.43
C SER A 127 -8.03 25.13 0.31
N PHE A 128 -8.66 26.07 -0.40
CA PHE A 128 -9.15 27.33 0.16
C PHE A 128 -10.66 27.36 0.39
N SER A 129 -11.37 26.23 0.24
CA SER A 129 -12.79 26.19 0.58
C SER A 129 -12.94 26.39 2.08
N VAL A 130 -13.98 27.12 2.48
CA VAL A 130 -14.28 27.44 3.89
C VAL A 130 -14.45 26.17 4.74
N GLU A 131 -14.78 25.05 4.10
CA GLU A 131 -14.95 23.73 4.73
C GLU A 131 -13.62 23.01 4.99
N ASN A 132 -12.58 23.25 4.17
CA ASN A 132 -11.27 22.61 4.29
C ASN A 132 -10.26 23.48 5.06
N LEU A 133 -10.42 24.80 5.01
CA LEU A 133 -9.70 25.70 5.88
C LEU A 133 -10.31 25.59 7.28
N ARG A 134 -9.63 24.86 8.17
CA ARG A 134 -9.71 25.18 9.61
C ARG A 134 -9.05 26.56 9.79
N LEU A 135 -9.79 27.61 9.44
CA LEU A 135 -9.39 29.02 9.49
C LEU A 135 -8.88 29.45 10.87
N GLU A 136 -9.15 28.66 11.90
CA GLU A 136 -8.66 28.86 13.27
C GLU A 136 -7.14 28.70 13.41
N GLY A 137 -6.47 28.03 12.46
CA GLY A 137 -5.03 27.68 12.56
C GLY A 137 -4.09 28.35 11.56
N ILE A 138 -4.60 29.11 10.59
CA ILE A 138 -3.79 29.69 9.50
C ILE A 138 -3.78 31.22 9.63
N SER A 139 -2.60 31.80 9.81
CA SER A 139 -2.47 33.25 9.94
C SER A 139 -2.55 33.96 8.59
N ALA A 140 -2.89 35.25 8.60
CA ALA A 140 -2.83 36.08 7.41
C ALA A 140 -1.42 36.13 6.79
N THR A 141 -0.39 36.01 7.63
CA THR A 141 1.01 35.94 7.19
C THR A 141 1.30 34.67 6.39
N ASP A 142 0.75 33.52 6.82
CA ASP A 142 0.91 32.25 6.12
C ASP A 142 0.26 32.29 4.73
N LEU A 143 -0.94 32.89 4.65
CA LEU A 143 -1.66 33.08 3.38
C LEU A 143 -0.92 34.04 2.45
N SER A 144 -0.38 35.14 2.96
CA SER A 144 0.44 36.07 2.16
C SER A 144 1.70 35.39 1.63
N SER A 145 2.39 34.60 2.45
CA SER A 145 3.56 33.84 2.00
C SER A 145 3.21 32.81 0.93
N LEU A 146 2.05 32.15 1.05
CA LEU A 146 1.56 31.23 0.03
C LEU A 146 1.22 31.95 -1.28
N LEU A 147 0.60 33.13 -1.22
CA LEU A 147 0.32 33.96 -2.39
C LEU A 147 1.60 34.33 -3.14
N GLU A 148 2.61 34.84 -2.44
CA GLU A 148 3.91 35.19 -3.04
C GLU A 148 4.56 34.01 -3.77
N ARG A 149 4.44 32.79 -3.21
CA ARG A 149 4.96 31.56 -3.83
C ARG A 149 4.20 31.19 -5.10
N LEU A 150 2.88 31.36 -5.12
CA LEU A 150 2.05 31.11 -6.30
C LEU A 150 2.37 32.13 -7.40
N GLU A 151 2.47 33.42 -7.08
CA GLU A 151 2.85 34.47 -8.03
C GLU A 151 4.22 34.22 -8.65
N ARG A 152 5.21 33.80 -7.84
CA ARG A 152 6.53 33.40 -8.35
C ARG A 152 6.44 32.23 -9.33
N SER A 153 5.56 31.26 -9.07
CA SER A 153 5.36 30.11 -9.96
C SER A 153 4.75 30.54 -11.30
N VAL A 154 3.82 31.49 -11.28
CA VAL A 154 3.27 32.11 -12.51
C VAL A 154 4.36 32.84 -13.29
N ALA A 155 5.23 33.60 -12.62
CA ALA A 155 6.34 34.30 -13.26
C ALA A 155 7.31 33.32 -13.97
N LEU A 156 7.63 32.18 -13.34
CA LEU A 156 8.45 31.14 -13.97
C LEU A 156 7.78 30.56 -15.22
N LEU A 157 6.47 30.33 -15.20
CA LEU A 157 5.74 29.85 -16.36
C LEU A 157 5.76 30.87 -17.51
N HIS A 158 5.59 32.15 -17.21
CA HIS A 158 5.68 33.23 -18.21
C HIS A 158 7.06 33.29 -18.85
N GLU A 159 8.14 33.14 -18.08
CA GLU A 159 9.50 33.07 -18.63
C GLU A 159 9.65 31.87 -19.58
N VAL A 160 9.18 30.68 -19.19
CA VAL A 160 9.24 29.49 -20.06
C VAL A 160 8.44 29.71 -21.35
N ILE A 161 7.25 30.30 -21.27
CA ILE A 161 6.43 30.63 -22.45
C ILE A 161 7.18 31.56 -23.39
N LYS A 162 7.76 32.63 -22.84
CA LYS A 162 8.52 33.62 -23.60
C LYS A 162 9.72 33.01 -24.34
N HIS A 163 10.44 32.09 -23.71
CA HIS A 163 11.58 31.39 -24.32
C HIS A 163 11.17 30.33 -25.37
N ARG A 164 9.90 29.94 -25.42
CA ARG A 164 9.38 28.93 -26.36
C ARG A 164 8.73 29.54 -27.60
N SER A 165 8.54 30.87 -27.60
CA SER A 165 7.99 31.65 -28.71
C SER A 165 9.05 32.26 -29.65
N ASP A 166 10.33 32.03 -29.37
CA ASP A 166 11.48 32.32 -30.24
C ASP A 166 11.87 31.06 -31.06
#